data_AF-A0A358WCE9-F1
#
_entry.id   AF-A0A358WCE9-F1
#
_cell.length_a   1.000
_cell.length_b   1.000
_cell.length_c   1.000
_cell.angle_alpha   90.00
_cell.angle_beta   90.00
_cell.angle_gamma   90.00
#
_symmetry.space_group_name_H-M   'P 1'
#
loop_
_entity.id
_entity.type
_entity.pdbx_description
1 polymer ?
#
loop_
_entity_poly.entity_id
_entity_poly.type
_entity_poly.pdbx_seq_one_letter_code
_entity_poly.pdbx_strand_id
1 'polypeptide(L)'
;MDKKDNKAELLNGVYGSICETIGFENTVKLYQQLKGSQINFPTRLYSKEYVTREATRIYDGTSDSLNKIATEYNYSERTIRKLLKKKNEEE
;
A
#
# COMPACT_ATOMS: atom_id res chain seq x y z
N MET A 1 -21.55 -13.23 -27.66
CA MET A 1 -21.37 -12.52 -26.38
C MET A 1 -20.67 -13.50 -25.46
N ASP A 2 -19.35 -13.39 -25.42
CA ASP A 2 -18.44 -14.44 -24.98
C ASP A 2 -18.67 -14.81 -23.52
N LYS A 3 -18.79 -16.12 -23.27
CA LYS A 3 -18.66 -16.71 -21.95
C LYS A 3 -17.25 -16.37 -21.47
N LYS A 4 -17.10 -15.32 -20.66
CA LYS A 4 -15.89 -15.11 -19.88
C LYS A 4 -15.75 -16.35 -19.00
N ASP A 5 -14.82 -17.23 -19.35
CA ASP A 5 -14.38 -18.32 -18.50
C ASP A 5 -14.07 -17.72 -17.13
N ASN A 6 -14.98 -17.88 -16.16
CA ASN A 6 -14.81 -17.30 -14.83
C ASN A 6 -13.85 -18.17 -14.03
N LYS A 7 -12.60 -18.25 -14.49
CA LYS A 7 -11.53 -19.05 -13.88
C LYS A 7 -11.33 -18.69 -12.40
N ALA A 8 -11.75 -17.48 -11.98
CA ALA A 8 -11.74 -17.04 -10.59
C ALA A 8 -12.59 -17.93 -9.67
N GLU A 9 -13.76 -18.41 -10.13
CA GLU A 9 -14.65 -19.29 -9.35
C GLU A 9 -14.04 -20.68 -9.09
N LEU A 10 -13.05 -21.08 -9.90
CA LEU A 10 -12.34 -22.35 -9.77
C LEU A 10 -11.11 -22.25 -8.84
N LEU A 11 -10.72 -21.03 -8.45
CA LEU A 11 -9.57 -20.81 -7.59
C LEU A 11 -9.98 -20.87 -6.11
N ASN A 12 -9.03 -21.28 -5.26
CA ASN A 12 -9.23 -21.20 -3.81
C ASN A 12 -9.55 -19.74 -3.42
N GLY A 13 -10.50 -19.54 -2.50
CA GLY A 13 -11.20 -18.26 -2.29
C GLY A 13 -10.32 -17.01 -2.30
N VAL A 14 -9.16 -17.03 -1.61
CA VAL A 14 -8.22 -15.89 -1.61
C VAL A 14 -7.66 -15.60 -3.00
N TYR A 15 -7.28 -16.62 -3.75
CA TYR A 15 -6.80 -16.48 -5.13
C TYR A 15 -7.92 -16.11 -6.10
N GLY A 16 -9.17 -16.48 -5.82
CA GLY A 16 -10.36 -16.01 -6.55
C GLY A 16 -10.48 -14.50 -6.45
N SER A 17 -10.49 -13.95 -5.23
CA SER A 17 -10.55 -12.50 -5.00
C SER A 17 -9.35 -11.75 -5.59
N ILE A 18 -8.15 -12.33 -5.51
CA ILE A 18 -6.97 -11.77 -6.17
C ILE A 18 -7.16 -11.79 -7.70
N CYS A 19 -7.63 -12.89 -8.28
CA CYS A 19 -7.88 -13.02 -9.72
C CYS A 19 -8.92 -12.03 -10.25
N GLU A 20 -9.97 -11.73 -9.49
CA GLU A 20 -10.94 -10.69 -9.84
C GLU A 20 -10.30 -9.29 -9.86
N THR A 21 -9.33 -9.04 -8.98
CA THR A 21 -8.68 -7.73 -8.83
C THR A 21 -7.57 -7.51 -9.86
N ILE A 22 -6.69 -8.50 -10.08
CA ILE A 22 -5.46 -8.34 -10.89
C ILE A 22 -5.41 -9.26 -12.12
N GLY A 23 -6.40 -10.11 -12.34
CA GLY A 23 -6.47 -11.05 -13.47
C GLY A 23 -5.70 -12.37 -13.26
N PHE A 24 -6.08 -13.40 -14.00
CA PHE A 24 -5.58 -14.77 -13.83
C PHE A 24 -4.05 -14.90 -13.96
N GLU A 25 -3.45 -14.29 -14.98
CA GLU A 25 -2.01 -14.39 -15.21
C GLU A 25 -1.18 -13.83 -14.05
N ASN A 26 -1.60 -12.69 -13.48
CA ASN A 26 -0.91 -12.09 -12.34
C ASN A 26 -1.13 -12.89 -11.05
N THR A 27 -2.33 -13.47 -10.87
CA THR A 27 -2.60 -14.39 -9.76
C THR A 27 -1.71 -15.62 -9.81
N VAL A 28 -1.46 -16.20 -11.00
CA VAL A 28 -0.56 -17.34 -11.15
C VAL A 28 0.88 -16.97 -10.78
N LYS A 29 1.38 -15.80 -11.22
CA LYS A 29 2.72 -15.32 -10.82
C LYS A 29 2.83 -15.16 -9.31
N LEU A 30 1.82 -14.56 -8.68
CA LEU A 30 1.75 -14.38 -7.23
C LEU A 30 1.76 -15.73 -6.50
N TYR A 31 0.93 -16.68 -6.95
CA TYR A 31 0.91 -18.04 -6.42
C TYR A 31 2.29 -18.71 -6.51
N GLN A 32 2.95 -18.64 -7.66
CA GLN A 32 4.26 -19.28 -7.84
C GLN A 32 5.32 -18.73 -6.88
N GLN A 33 5.28 -17.43 -6.58
CA GLN A 33 6.26 -16.78 -5.70
C GLN A 33 5.94 -16.96 -4.21
N LEU A 34 4.66 -17.01 -3.83
CA LEU A 34 4.24 -16.87 -2.43
C LEU A 34 3.58 -18.13 -1.86
N LYS A 35 3.30 -19.16 -2.67
CA LYS A 35 2.68 -20.40 -2.18
C LYS A 35 3.48 -21.02 -1.03
N GLY A 36 2.77 -21.52 -0.02
CA GLY A 36 3.37 -22.09 1.19
C GLY A 36 3.86 -21.06 2.21
N SER A 37 3.83 -19.76 1.89
CA SER A 37 4.16 -18.69 2.83
C SER A 37 2.90 -18.14 3.49
N GLN A 38 3.01 -17.74 4.76
CA GLN A 38 1.99 -16.93 5.44
C GLN A 38 2.38 -15.45 5.35
N ILE A 39 1.54 -14.65 4.70
CA ILE A 39 1.76 -13.21 4.52
C ILE A 39 0.68 -12.46 5.27
N ASN A 40 1.10 -11.57 6.15
CA ASN A 40 0.22 -10.61 6.79
C ASN A 40 0.33 -9.27 6.05
N PHE A 41 -0.73 -8.85 5.36
CA PHE A 41 -0.73 -7.60 4.62
C PHE A 41 -0.77 -6.42 5.59
N PRO A 42 0.24 -5.54 5.59
CA PRO A 42 0.22 -4.35 6.42
C PRO A 42 -0.96 -3.45 6.04
N THR A 43 -1.54 -2.76 7.02
CA THR A 43 -2.61 -1.77 6.79
C THR A 43 -2.13 -0.53 6.03
N ARG A 44 -0.82 -0.33 5.94
CA ARG A 44 -0.17 0.79 5.25
C ARG A 44 0.53 0.27 4.00
N LEU A 45 0.23 0.90 2.87
CA LEU A 45 0.83 0.54 1.59
C LEU A 45 2.32 0.94 1.50
N TYR A 46 2.65 2.14 1.99
CA TYR A 46 4.00 2.70 1.91
C TYR A 46 4.78 2.48 3.20
N SER A 47 6.10 2.27 3.07
CA SER A 47 6.98 2.18 4.23
C SER A 47 7.10 3.52 4.94
N LYS A 48 7.41 3.48 6.23
CA LYS A 48 7.59 4.69 7.05
C LYS A 48 8.71 5.57 6.50
N GLU A 49 9.78 4.96 6.00
CA GLU A 49 10.95 5.62 5.43
C GLU A 49 10.59 6.35 4.13
N TYR A 50 9.80 5.69 3.26
CA TYR A 50 9.29 6.30 2.05
C TYR A 50 8.43 7.53 2.37
N VAL A 51 7.46 7.37 3.28
CA VAL A 51 6.55 8.45 3.68
C VAL A 51 7.30 9.60 4.34
N THR A 52 8.31 9.32 5.18
CA THR A 52 9.12 10.36 5.81
C THR A 52 9.88 11.18 4.78
N ARG A 53 10.47 10.51 3.79
CA ARG A 53 11.21 11.18 2.71
C ARG A 53 10.31 12.06 1.86
N GLU A 54 9.17 11.53 1.41
CA GLU A 54 8.21 12.32 0.61
C GLU A 54 7.59 13.45 1.42
N ALA A 55 7.25 13.22 2.69
CA ALA A 55 6.75 14.27 3.57
C ALA A 55 7.74 15.42 3.69
N THR A 56 9.05 15.17 3.87
CA THR A 56 10.04 16.27 3.91
C THR A 56 10.13 17.03 2.59
N ARG A 57 9.93 16.34 1.46
CA ARG A 57 10.02 16.93 0.13
C ARG A 57 8.81 17.82 -0.20
N ILE A 58 7.62 17.40 0.22
CA ILE A 58 6.35 18.03 -0.14
C ILE A 58 5.89 19.06 0.91
N TYR A 59 6.35 18.92 2.16
CA TYR A 59 5.96 19.81 3.24
C TYR A 59 6.51 21.23 3.04
N ASP A 60 5.60 22.19 2.91
CA ASP A 60 5.87 23.61 2.67
C ASP A 60 5.84 24.47 3.95
N GLY A 61 5.69 23.84 5.13
CA GLY A 61 5.55 24.54 6.41
C GLY A 61 4.11 24.85 6.83
N THR A 62 3.11 24.62 5.97
CA THR A 62 1.71 24.92 6.25
C THR A 62 0.96 23.75 6.88
N SER A 63 -0.16 24.04 7.57
CA SER A 63 -1.05 22.98 8.07
C SER A 63 -1.80 22.26 6.94
N ASP A 64 -1.97 22.91 5.78
CA ASP A 64 -2.66 22.34 4.62
C ASP A 64 -1.82 21.27 3.94
N SER A 65 -0.50 21.50 3.75
CA SER A 65 0.40 20.46 3.22
C SER A 65 0.48 19.28 4.17
N LEU A 66 0.53 19.53 5.48
CA LEU A 66 0.54 18.49 6.49
C LEU A 66 -0.73 17.62 6.45
N ASN A 67 -1.91 18.23 6.28
CA ASN A 67 -3.17 17.51 6.13
C ASN A 67 -3.20 16.66 4.86
N LYS A 68 -2.76 17.22 3.74
CA LYS A 68 -2.68 16.47 2.46
C LYS A 68 -1.79 15.24 2.60
N ILE A 69 -0.59 15.39 3.15
CA ILE A 69 0.37 14.29 3.38
C ILE A 69 -0.25 13.24 4.32
N ALA A 70 -0.91 13.67 5.40
CA ALA A 70 -1.56 12.78 6.35
C ALA A 70 -2.68 11.95 5.68
N THR A 71 -3.55 12.58 4.90
CA THR A 71 -4.62 11.91 4.16
C THR A 71 -4.06 10.96 3.10
N GLU A 72 -3.09 11.40 2.30
CA GLU A 72 -2.51 10.62 1.21
C GLU A 72 -1.84 9.33 1.70
N TYR A 73 -1.10 9.41 2.80
CA TYR A 73 -0.36 8.26 3.35
C TYR A 73 -1.11 7.54 4.49
N ASN A 74 -2.37 7.89 4.74
CA ASN A 74 -3.20 7.32 5.80
C ASN A 74 -2.53 7.39 7.19
N TYR A 75 -1.99 8.56 7.53
CA TYR A 75 -1.44 8.92 8.83
C TYR A 75 -2.29 10.00 9.50
N SER A 76 -2.14 10.15 10.81
CA SER A 76 -2.60 11.38 11.47
C SER A 76 -1.60 12.50 11.27
N GLU A 77 -2.09 13.74 11.21
CA GLU A 77 -1.28 14.96 11.23
C GLU A 77 -0.17 14.91 12.30
N ARG A 78 -0.53 14.49 13.52
CA ARG A 78 0.39 14.36 14.66
C ARG A 78 1.56 13.43 14.32
N THR A 79 1.31 12.34 13.59
CA THR A 79 2.36 11.39 13.23
C THR A 79 3.28 11.98 12.17
N ILE A 80 2.72 12.65 11.15
CA ILE A 80 3.52 13.34 10.13
C ILE A 80 4.40 14.42 10.76
N ARG A 81 3.87 15.23 11.68
CA ARG A 81 4.67 16.22 12.45
C ARG A 81 5.85 15.57 13.19
N LYS A 82 5.61 14.41 13.83
CA LYS A 82 6.67 13.66 14.51
C LYS A 82 7.73 13.12 13.54
N LEU A 83 7.32 12.62 12.37
CA LEU A 83 8.25 12.13 11.34
C LEU A 83 9.14 13.25 10.83
N LEU A 84 8.56 14.41 10.54
CA LEU A 84 9.29 15.61 10.08
C LEU A 84 10.27 16.11 11.15
N LYS A 85 9.84 16.17 12.43
CA LYS A 85 10.70 16.61 13.52
C LYS A 85 11.90 15.67 13.75
N LYS A 86 11.66 14.36 13.76
CA LYS A 86 12.70 13.34 14.01
C LYS A 86 13.80 13.39 12.95
N LYS A 87 13.45 13.66 11.69
CA LYS A 87 14.43 13.79 10.61
C LYS A 87 15.34 15.01 10.80
N ASN A 88 14.78 16.15 11.22
CA ASN A 88 15.56 17.36 11.50
C ASN A 88 16.48 17.24 12.74
N GLU A 89 16.27 16.23 13.59
CA GLU A 89 17.13 15.94 14.76
C GLU A 89 18.24 14.92 14.41
N GLU A 90 18.14 14.24 13.27
CA GLU A 90 19.11 13.26 12.77
C GLU A 90 20.09 13.86 11.73
N GLU A 91 19.90 15.15 11.38
CA GLU A 91 20.83 16.01 10.63
C GLU A 91 21.59 16.95 11.58
#